data_AF-A0A0C2FDK2-F1
#
_entry.id   AF-A0A0C2FDK2-F1
#
_cell.length_a   1.000
_cell.length_b   1.000
_cell.length_c   1.000
_cell.angle_alpha   90.00
_cell.angle_beta   90.00
_cell.angle_gamma   90.00
#
_symmetry.space_group_name_H-M   'P 1'
#
loop_
_entity.id
_entity.type
_entity.pdbx_description
1 polymer ?
#
loop_
_entity_poly.entity_id
_entity_poly.type
_entity_poly.pdbx_seq_one_letter_code
_entity_poly.pdbx_strand_id
1 'polypeptide(L)' 'FLNITVPDSFDARQWWSECESVGFVRDQSSCGSCWAFGAAEAITDRICIASKGTFKPTISSNEILSCCEICGDG' A
#
# COMPACT_ATOMS: atom_id res chain seq x y z
N PHE A 1 -7.40 -12.54 25.48
CA PHE A 1 -7.65 -11.51 24.46
C PHE A 1 -6.67 -10.37 24.71
N LEU A 2 -6.02 -9.83 23.67
CA LEU A 2 -5.10 -8.69 23.81
C LEU A 2 -5.87 -7.47 24.32
N ASN A 3 -5.40 -6.86 25.40
CA ASN A 3 -5.98 -5.63 25.96
C ASN A 3 -5.36 -4.43 25.24
N ILE A 4 -5.86 -4.13 24.04
CA ILE A 4 -5.39 -3.02 23.21
C ILE A 4 -6.49 -1.98 23.11
N THR A 5 -6.13 -0.72 23.37
CA THR A 5 -7.02 0.42 23.19
C THR A 5 -6.80 0.99 21.80
N VAL A 6 -7.86 1.01 20.97
CA VAL A 6 -7.83 1.66 19.66
C VAL A 6 -7.92 3.18 19.88
N PRO A 7 -7.04 4.00 19.27
CA PRO A 7 -7.08 5.45 19.45
C PRO A 7 -8.31 6.08 18.77
N ASP A 8 -8.77 7.22 19.28
CA ASP A 8 -9.89 7.97 18.71
C ASP A 8 -9.62 8.50 17.29
N SER A 9 -8.34 8.68 16.94
CA SER A 9 -7.89 9.09 15.61
C SER A 9 -6.62 8.35 15.20
N PHE A 10 -6.54 7.99 13.91
CA PHE A 10 -5.39 7.29 13.36
C PHE A 10 -5.10 7.76 11.93
N ASP A 11 -3.85 8.13 11.66
CA ASP A 11 -3.35 8.46 10.33
C ASP A 11 -2.04 7.71 10.09
N ALA A 12 -2.06 6.75 9.18
CA ALA A 12 -0.91 5.89 8.89
C ALA A 12 0.34 6.69 8.50
N ARG A 13 0.17 7.86 7.85
CA ARG A 13 1.28 8.73 7.42
C ARG A 13 2.00 9.37 8.60
N GLN A 14 1.28 9.58 9.71
CA GLN A 14 1.86 10.14 10.94
C GLN A 14 2.52 9.05 11.79
N TRP A 15 1.92 7.85 11.82
CA TRP A 15 2.39 6.74 12.64
C TRP A 15 3.62 6.04 12.07
N TRP A 16 3.75 6.01 10.74
CA TRP A 16 4.90 5.46 10.02
C TRP A 16 5.50 6.51 9.10
N SER A 17 5.92 7.63 9.67
CA SER A 17 6.47 8.78 8.93
C SER A 17 7.77 8.45 8.19
N GLU A 18 8.48 7.39 8.59
CA GLU A 18 9.62 6.85 7.86
C GLU A 18 9.22 6.15 6.55
N CYS A 19 7.95 5.76 6.39
CA CYS A 19 7.41 5.11 5.20
C CYS A 19 6.73 6.14 4.30
N GLU A 20 7.54 6.88 3.54
CA GLU A 20 7.07 7.94 2.62
C GLU A 20 6.01 7.45 1.61
N SER A 21 6.02 6.15 1.27
CA SER A 21 5.04 5.55 0.37
C SER A 21 3.60 5.69 0.84
N VAL A 22 3.35 5.73 2.14
CA VAL A 22 1.99 5.82 2.73
C VAL A 22 1.32 7.14 2.35
N GLY A 23 2.11 8.19 2.12
CA GLY A 23 1.63 9.49 1.66
C GLY A 23 1.78 9.73 0.16
N PHE A 24 2.33 8.77 -0.59
CA PHE A 24 2.66 8.95 -2.00
C PHE A 24 1.48 8.57 -2.90
N VAL A 25 0.80 9.58 -3.42
CA VAL A 25 -0.34 9.39 -4.34
C VAL A 25 0.17 9.16 -5.76
N ARG A 26 -0.29 8.08 -6.40
CA ARG A 26 0.04 7.73 -7.79
C ARG A 26 -1.11 8.06 -8.74
N ASP A 27 -0.80 8.05 -10.04
CA ASP A 27 -1.76 8.25 -11.12
C ASP A 27 -1.87 6.97 -11.97
N GLN A 28 -3.06 6.39 -12.03
CA GLN A 28 -3.37 5.23 -12.87
C GLN A 28 -3.58 5.57 -14.35
N SER A 29 -3.54 6.86 -14.69
CA SER A 29 -3.77 7.40 -16.02
C SER A 29 -5.18 7.03 -16.54
N SER A 30 -5.34 6.90 -17.86
CA SER A 30 -6.60 6.54 -18.52
C SER A 30 -6.93 5.04 -18.47
N CYS A 31 -6.35 4.28 -17.55
CA CYS A 31 -6.58 2.85 -17.38
C CYS A 31 -7.46 2.58 -16.15
N GLY A 32 -8.41 1.63 -16.24
CA GLY A 32 -9.24 1.18 -15.12
C GLY A 32 -8.50 0.27 -14.12
N SER A 33 -7.26 0.60 -13.76
CA SER A 33 -6.34 -0.23 -12.97
C SER A 33 -6.30 0.12 -11.48
N CYS A 34 -7.35 0.77 -10.96
CA CYS A 34 -7.42 1.22 -9.56
C CYS A 34 -7.16 0.09 -8.54
N TRP A 35 -7.65 -1.12 -8.83
CA TRP A 35 -7.44 -2.31 -8.00
C TRP A 35 -5.96 -2.69 -7.89
N ALA A 36 -5.23 -2.66 -9.02
CA ALA A 36 -3.81 -2.98 -9.08
C ALA A 36 -2.97 -1.91 -8.37
N PHE A 37 -3.38 -0.64 -8.48
CA PHE A 37 -2.76 0.47 -7.76
C PHE A 37 -2.98 0.36 -6.25
N GLY A 38 -4.22 0.18 -5.80
CA GLY A 38 -4.54 0.03 -4.38
C GLY A 38 -3.82 -1.17 -3.75
N ALA A 39 -3.71 -2.29 -4.48
CA ALA A 39 -2.93 -3.44 -4.04
C ALA A 39 -1.42 -3.12 -3.94
N ALA A 40 -0.81 -2.60 -5.01
CA ALA A 40 0.62 -2.30 -5.04
C ALA A 40 1.03 -1.25 -3.99
N GLU A 41 0.21 -0.21 -3.79
CA GLU A 41 0.42 0.84 -2.79
C GLU A 41 0.40 0.26 -1.37
N ALA A 42 -0.65 -0.50 -1.03
CA ALA A 42 -0.76 -1.11 0.30
C ALA A 42 0.34 -2.14 0.58
N ILE A 43 0.75 -2.94 -0.42
CA ILE A 43 1.87 -3.88 -0.26
C ILE A 43 3.18 -3.11 -0.04
N THR A 44 3.41 -2.04 -0.81
CA THR A 44 4.58 -1.17 -0.66
C THR A 44 4.69 -0.65 0.78
N ASP A 45 3.59 -0.11 1.31
CA ASP A 45 3.52 0.42 2.67
C ASP A 45 3.79 -0.65 3.71
N ARG A 46 3.12 -1.80 3.59
CA ARG A 46 3.23 -2.89 4.56
C ARG A 46 4.63 -3.47 4.63
N ILE A 47 5.36 -3.52 3.51
CA ILE A 47 6.77 -3.96 3.50
C ILE A 47 7.63 -2.95 4.29
N CYS A 48 7.43 -1.66 4.07
CA CYS A 48 8.14 -0.63 4.83
C CYS A 48 7.83 -0.71 6.33
N ILE A 49 6.54 -0.79 6.69
CA ILE A 49 6.07 -0.87 8.08
C ILE A 49 6.63 -2.11 8.78
N ALA A 50 6.52 -3.28 8.14
CA ALA A 50 7.00 -4.54 8.70
C ALA A 50 8.53 -4.56 8.88
N SER A 51 9.26 -3.88 7.99
CA SER A 51 10.71 -3.75 8.06
C SER A 51 11.19 -2.59 8.94
N LYS A 52 10.28 -1.86 9.60
CA LYS A 52 10.58 -0.65 10.40
C LYS A 52 11.38 0.38 9.59
N GLY A 53 10.99 0.58 8.33
CA GLY A 53 11.62 1.53 7.43
C GLY A 53 12.96 1.10 6.83
N THR A 54 13.47 -0.10 7.13
CA THR A 54 14.77 -0.55 6.60
C THR A 54 14.70 -1.03 5.15
N PHE A 55 13.51 -1.45 4.68
CA PHE A 55 13.30 -1.87 3.30
C PHE A 55 12.08 -1.15 2.71
N LYS A 56 12.32 -0.30 1.71
CA LYS A 56 11.32 0.59 1.11
C LYS A 56 11.22 0.37 -0.42
N PRO A 57 10.73 -0.80 -0.88
CA PRO A 57 10.57 -1.03 -2.31
C PRO A 57 9.46 -0.13 -2.88
N THR A 58 9.28 -0.16 -4.20
CA THR A 58 8.04 0.28 -4.85
C THR A 58 7.52 -0.91 -5.63
N ILE A 59 6.32 -1.37 -5.30
CA ILE A 59 5.69 -2.49 -6.01
C ILE A 59 5.12 -1.98 -7.34
N SER A 60 5.32 -2.76 -8.40
CA SER A 60 4.85 -2.43 -9.74
C SER A 60 3.35 -2.73 -9.85
N SER A 61 2.52 -1.69 -9.88
CA SER A 61 1.09 -1.84 -10.21
C SER A 61 0.90 -2.40 -11.63
N ASN A 62 1.81 -2.11 -12.56
CA ASN A 62 1.72 -2.61 -13.92
C ASN A 62 1.98 -4.12 -14.03
N GLU A 63 2.81 -4.68 -13.15
CA GLU A 63 3.03 -6.12 -13.10
C GLU A 63 1.75 -6.83 -12.63
N ILE A 64 1.17 -6.37 -11.52
CA ILE A 64 -0.12 -6.89 -11.02
C ILE A 64 -1.20 -6.78 -12.11
N LEU A 65 -1.30 -5.62 -12.77
CA LEU A 65 -2.25 -5.37 -13.85
C LEU A 65 -2.07 -6.31 -15.05
N SER A 66 -0.83 -6.58 -15.46
CA SER A 66 -0.54 -7.27 -16.73
C SER A 66 -0.38 -8.77 -16.59
N CYS A 67 0.01 -9.26 -15.41
CA CYS A 67 0.41 -10.65 -15.19
C CYS A 67 -0.58 -11.44 -14.34
N CYS A 68 -1.54 -10.78 -13.68
CA CYS A 68 -2.55 -11.48 -12.91
C CYS A 68 -3.55 -12.19 -13.84
N GLU A 69 -3.60 -13.53 -13.76
CA GLU A 69 -4.50 -14.36 -14.58
C GLU A 69 -5.90 -14.50 -13.97
N ILE A 70 -6.00 -14.40 -12.63
CA ILE A 70 -7.26 -14.54 -11.87
C ILE A 70 -7.33 -13.42 -10.83
N CYS A 71 -7.96 -12.30 -11.19
CA CYS A 71 -8.04 -11.09 -10.36
C CYS A 71 -9.46 -10.79 -9.84
N GLY A 72 -10.45 -11.59 -10.22
CA GLY A 72 -11.84 -11.37 -9.82
C GLY A 72 -12.45 -10.15 -10.50
N ASP A 73 -13.08 -9.26 -9.74
CA ASP A 73 -13.70 -8.02 -10.24
C ASP A 73 -12.69 -6.87 -10.43
N GLY A 74 -11.40 -7.16 -10.27
CA GLY A 74 -10.32 -6.20 -10.16
C GLY A 74 -9.25 -6.76 -9.25
#